data_AF-A0A1G7ABQ3-F1
#
_entry.id   AF-A0A1G7ABQ3-F1
#
_cell.length_a   1.000
_cell.length_b   1.000
_cell.length_c   1.000
_cell.angle_alpha   90.00
_cell.angle_beta   90.00
_cell.angle_gamma   90.00
#
_symmetry.space_group_name_H-M   'P 1'
#
loop_
_entity.id
_entity.type
_entity.pdbx_description
1 polymer ?
#
loop_
_entity_poly.entity_id
_entity_poly.type
_entity_poly.pdbx_seq_one_letter_code
_entity_poly.pdbx_strand_id
1 'polypeptide(L)'
;MADDPRQIWELVVDGHAHLVEVHGSVNRRIEWYVDGELVGTQKSTEDKIRVKADDEERTDLGSIGVWFSGMGKPRRATYFDPGQDGDLKSLAGVGGVDLVPEPGSPAAAYEDRVRAHPTRYALIATVGGVAKVVLPILLAVLAARVAVSIPWPDWNLPSVPTPDLPSIPTPDLPSIPWPDLPDVSVPGWVEWLLDKVKYVWPIVLAVVIARGEIRRRRKQDELREQRRGEASGRASDSTDSTEEQP
;
A
#
# COMPACT_ATOMS: atom_id res chain seq x y z
N MET A 1 12.54 14.01 29.67
CA MET A 1 12.51 13.69 28.24
C MET A 1 11.58 12.50 28.11
N ALA A 2 10.36 12.70 27.58
CA ALA A 2 9.47 11.57 27.33
C ALA A 2 10.14 10.71 26.25
N ASP A 3 10.22 9.40 26.46
CA ASP A 3 10.69 8.47 25.42
C ASP A 3 9.97 8.78 24.12
N ASP A 4 10.74 9.03 23.07
CA ASP A 4 10.20 9.24 21.73
C ASP A 4 9.43 7.97 21.36
N PRO A 5 8.13 8.03 21.04
CA PRO A 5 7.34 6.83 20.78
C PRO A 5 8.04 5.95 19.75
N ARG A 6 8.48 4.78 20.21
CA ARG A 6 9.16 3.76 19.41
C ARG A 6 8.15 2.73 18.95
N GLN A 7 8.30 2.27 17.71
CA GLN A 7 7.52 1.17 17.16
C GLN A 7 8.44 0.24 16.40
N ILE A 8 8.31 -1.05 16.69
CA ILE A 8 9.15 -2.10 16.12
C ILE A 8 8.29 -3.07 15.29
N TRP A 9 8.85 -3.58 14.19
CA TRP A 9 8.34 -4.72 13.45
C TRP A 9 9.44 -5.72 13.13
N GLU A 10 9.09 -7.01 13.12
CA GLU A 10 10.02 -8.11 12.89
C GLU A 10 9.51 -9.07 11.80
N LEU A 11 10.42 -9.65 11.03
CA LEU A 11 10.11 -10.69 10.06
C LEU A 11 11.35 -11.51 9.72
N VAL A 12 11.17 -12.82 9.51
CA VAL A 12 12.21 -13.68 8.95
C VAL A 12 11.83 -14.07 7.53
N VAL A 13 12.68 -13.74 6.56
CA VAL A 13 12.54 -14.11 5.14
C VAL A 13 13.85 -14.67 4.65
N ASP A 14 13.81 -15.79 3.93
CA ASP A 14 14.99 -16.45 3.34
C ASP A 14 16.17 -16.69 4.32
N GLY A 15 15.84 -16.88 5.61
CA GLY A 15 16.82 -17.11 6.67
C GLY A 15 17.39 -15.84 7.30
N HIS A 16 17.04 -14.66 6.77
CA HIS A 16 17.46 -13.36 7.29
C HIS A 16 16.40 -12.76 8.21
N ALA A 17 16.84 -12.24 9.36
CA ALA A 17 15.99 -11.54 10.32
C ALA A 17 15.94 -10.04 9.99
N HIS A 18 14.79 -9.58 9.52
CA HIS A 18 14.50 -8.17 9.28
C HIS A 18 13.85 -7.55 10.52
N LEU A 19 14.43 -6.45 10.99
CA LEU A 19 13.90 -5.63 12.07
C LEU A 19 13.75 -4.20 11.58
N VAL A 20 12.58 -3.60 11.82
CA VAL A 20 12.28 -2.22 11.43
C VAL A 20 11.91 -1.45 12.67
N GLU A 21 12.67 -0.41 12.95
CA GLU A 21 12.44 0.49 14.07
C GLU A 21 12.01 1.86 13.57
N VAL A 22 10.99 2.42 14.21
CA VAL A 22 10.50 3.76 13.94
C VAL A 22 10.52 4.56 15.22
N HIS A 23 11.16 5.73 15.13
CA HIS A 23 11.19 6.74 16.18
C HIS A 23 10.39 7.96 15.74
N GLY A 24 9.63 8.52 16.67
CA GLY A 24 8.86 9.73 16.44
C GLY A 24 7.51 9.49 15.77
N SER A 25 6.63 10.47 15.93
CA SER A 25 5.25 10.43 15.42
C SER A 25 5.02 11.30 14.19
N VAL A 26 5.70 12.45 14.10
CA VAL A 26 5.54 13.44 13.01
C VAL A 26 6.79 13.52 12.16
N ASN A 27 7.94 13.81 12.76
CA ASN A 27 9.24 13.72 12.10
C ASN A 27 9.83 12.36 12.43
N ARG A 28 9.64 11.41 11.52
CA ARG A 28 9.90 10.00 11.80
C ARG A 28 11.27 9.64 11.29
N ARG A 29 12.02 8.89 12.09
CA ARG A 29 13.25 8.23 11.69
C ARG A 29 12.99 6.74 11.67
N ILE A 30 13.24 6.13 10.53
CA ILE A 30 13.04 4.72 10.27
C ILE A 30 14.42 4.10 10.07
N GLU A 31 14.70 3.06 10.83
CA GLU A 31 15.95 2.31 10.81
C GLU A 31 15.59 0.86 10.46
N TRP A 32 16.21 0.34 9.40
CA TRP A 32 16.01 -1.03 8.94
C TRP A 32 17.29 -1.82 9.20
N TYR A 33 17.13 -2.93 9.92
CA TYR A 33 18.20 -3.87 10.22
C TYR A 33 17.94 -5.22 9.54
N VAL A 34 19.03 -5.88 9.14
CA VAL A 34 19.05 -7.26 8.65
C VAL A 34 20.10 -8.01 9.46
N ASP A 35 19.71 -9.09 10.13
CA ASP A 35 20.56 -9.90 11.01
C ASP A 35 21.29 -9.07 12.10
N GLY A 36 20.64 -7.99 12.55
CA GLY A 36 21.18 -7.07 13.55
C GLY A 36 22.10 -5.97 13.01
N GLU A 37 22.45 -5.99 11.72
CA GLU A 37 23.20 -4.93 11.05
C GLU A 37 22.23 -3.85 10.55
N LEU A 38 22.53 -2.57 10.82
CA LEU A 38 21.77 -1.45 10.25
C LEU A 38 22.07 -1.35 8.74
N VAL A 39 21.07 -1.59 7.91
CA VAL A 39 21.23 -1.60 6.45
C VAL A 39 20.69 -0.36 5.77
N GLY A 40 19.71 0.33 6.38
CA GLY A 40 19.09 1.51 5.77
C GLY A 40 18.46 2.46 6.77
N THR A 41 18.57 3.76 6.53
CA THR A 41 17.98 4.80 7.37
C THR A 41 17.21 5.83 6.55
N GLN A 42 15.97 6.12 6.94
CA GLN A 42 15.16 7.15 6.29
C GLN A 42 14.53 8.10 7.31
N LYS A 43 14.62 9.41 7.05
CA LYS A 43 13.81 10.41 7.75
C LYS A 43 12.70 10.91 6.84
N SER A 44 11.49 11.00 7.35
CA SER A 44 10.35 11.51 6.58
C SER A 44 9.18 11.93 7.48
N THR A 45 8.36 12.83 6.96
CA THR A 45 7.08 13.24 7.53
C THR A 45 5.89 12.62 6.79
N GLU A 46 6.14 11.89 5.69
CA GLU A 46 5.12 11.31 4.84
C GLU A 46 4.43 10.10 5.49
N ASP A 47 3.19 9.81 5.09
CA ASP A 47 2.45 8.66 5.63
C ASP A 47 2.86 7.31 5.03
N LYS A 48 3.54 7.34 3.88
CA LYS A 48 4.00 6.15 3.18
C LYS A 48 5.47 6.33 2.89
N ILE A 49 6.30 5.54 3.54
CA ILE A 49 7.74 5.71 3.48
C ILE A 49 8.33 4.40 2.96
N ARG A 50 9.27 4.51 2.05
CA ARG A 50 10.03 3.36 1.56
C ARG A 50 11.48 3.52 1.99
N VAL A 51 12.03 2.46 2.56
CA VAL A 51 13.43 2.38 2.98
C VAL A 51 14.11 1.33 2.10
N LYS A 52 15.24 1.72 1.51
CA LYS A 52 16.18 0.82 0.82
C LYS A 52 17.45 0.72 1.66
N ALA A 53 18.34 -0.20 1.30
CA ALA A 53 19.69 -0.20 1.85
C ALA A 53 20.39 1.13 1.49
N ASP A 54 21.17 1.66 2.43
CA ASP A 54 21.96 2.88 2.24
C ASP A 54 23.14 2.61 1.28
N ASP A 55 23.61 1.36 1.25
CA ASP A 55 24.57 0.88 0.26
C ASP A 55 23.84 0.53 -1.05
N GLU A 56 24.07 1.35 -2.09
CA GLU A 56 23.46 1.16 -3.41
C GLU A 56 23.90 -0.14 -4.10
N GLU A 57 25.02 -0.75 -3.70
CA GLU A 57 25.45 -2.05 -4.22
C GLU A 57 24.63 -3.22 -3.64
N ARG A 58 24.03 -3.05 -2.45
CA ARG A 58 23.17 -4.04 -1.77
C ARG A 58 21.74 -4.04 -2.30
N THR A 59 21.61 -4.35 -3.60
CA THR A 59 20.31 -4.47 -4.27
C THR A 59 19.58 -5.79 -4.02
N ASP A 60 20.29 -6.75 -3.41
CA ASP A 60 19.83 -8.10 -3.06
C ASP A 60 18.87 -8.13 -1.87
N LEU A 61 18.87 -7.09 -1.02
CA LEU A 61 18.00 -7.05 0.16
C LEU A 61 16.56 -6.64 -0.13
N GLY A 62 16.29 -6.00 -1.27
CA GLY A 62 14.96 -5.47 -1.59
C GLY A 62 14.63 -4.15 -0.88
N SER A 63 13.41 -4.01 -0.36
CA SER A 63 12.97 -2.77 0.31
C SER A 63 11.90 -2.98 1.39
N ILE A 64 11.85 -2.05 2.34
CA ILE A 64 10.81 -1.98 3.37
C ILE A 64 9.86 -0.82 3.08
N GLY A 65 8.56 -1.09 2.98
CA GLY A 65 7.52 -0.07 3.04
C GLY A 65 7.00 0.07 4.48
N VAL A 66 6.85 1.30 4.96
CA VAL A 66 6.26 1.62 6.27
C VAL A 66 5.09 2.59 6.07
N TRP A 67 3.93 2.24 6.61
CA TRP A 67 2.69 3.01 6.48
C TRP A 67 2.19 3.52 7.82
N PHE A 68 1.67 4.73 7.75
CA PHE A 68 1.07 5.45 8.86
C PHE A 68 -0.34 5.91 8.47
N SER A 69 -1.11 6.32 9.47
CA SER A 69 -2.31 7.12 9.24
C SER A 69 -1.93 8.57 8.94
N GLY A 70 -2.84 9.35 8.35
CA GLY A 70 -2.66 10.81 8.20
C GLY A 70 -2.55 11.61 9.50
N MET A 71 -2.74 10.97 10.66
CA MET A 71 -2.44 11.53 11.99
C MET A 71 -1.09 11.01 12.56
N GLY A 72 -0.26 10.36 11.75
CA GLY A 72 1.05 9.83 12.15
C GLY A 72 1.04 8.55 12.96
N LYS A 73 -0.11 7.94 13.26
CA LYS A 73 -0.16 6.64 13.95
C LYS A 73 0.43 5.51 13.08
N PRO A 74 1.32 4.66 13.63
CA PRO A 74 1.90 3.55 12.89
C PRO A 74 0.83 2.51 12.54
N ARG A 75 0.95 1.89 11.37
CA ARG A 75 -0.01 0.89 10.89
C ARG A 75 0.64 -0.42 10.49
N ARG A 76 1.63 -0.36 9.59
CA ARG A 76 2.18 -1.56 8.95
C ARG A 76 3.61 -1.32 8.48
N ALA A 77 4.42 -2.36 8.51
CA ALA A 77 5.64 -2.49 7.72
C ALA A 77 5.53 -3.72 6.80
N THR A 78 6.06 -3.64 5.59
CA THR A 78 6.01 -4.71 4.59
C THR A 78 7.35 -4.82 3.88
N TYR A 79 7.87 -6.04 3.80
CA TYR A 79 9.03 -6.40 3.01
C TYR A 79 8.66 -6.64 1.55
N PHE A 80 9.46 -6.11 0.64
CA PHE A 80 9.37 -6.36 -0.79
C PHE A 80 10.67 -6.98 -1.28
N ASP A 81 10.54 -8.09 -1.98
CA ASP A 81 11.66 -8.84 -2.56
C ASP A 81 12.55 -7.95 -3.44
N PRO A 82 13.83 -8.27 -3.61
CA PRO A 82 14.70 -7.59 -4.56
C PRO A 82 14.24 -7.77 -6.01
N GLY A 83 14.70 -6.87 -6.89
CA GLY A 83 14.44 -6.92 -8.32
C GLY A 83 13.17 -6.18 -8.78
N GLN A 84 12.95 -6.20 -10.09
CA GLN A 84 11.96 -5.35 -10.77
C GLN A 84 10.52 -5.58 -10.26
N ASP A 85 10.13 -6.84 -10.07
CA ASP A 85 8.79 -7.18 -9.58
C ASP A 85 8.54 -6.67 -8.16
N GLY A 86 9.55 -6.75 -7.30
CA GLY A 86 9.49 -6.25 -5.93
C GLY A 86 9.47 -4.73 -5.88
N ASP A 87 10.29 -4.06 -6.68
CA ASP A 87 10.28 -2.60 -6.82
C ASP A 87 8.92 -2.09 -7.31
N LEU A 88 8.30 -2.75 -8.31
CA LEU A 88 6.95 -2.40 -8.78
C LEU A 88 5.89 -2.57 -7.69
N LYS A 89 5.92 -3.68 -6.95
CA LYS A 89 5.02 -3.93 -5.81
C LYS A 89 5.21 -2.89 -4.70
N SER A 90 6.45 -2.53 -4.42
CA SER A 90 6.85 -1.53 -3.43
C SER A 90 6.29 -0.15 -3.80
N LEU A 91 6.45 0.28 -5.06
CA LEU A 91 5.88 1.53 -5.58
C LEU A 91 4.36 1.56 -5.50
N ALA A 92 3.70 0.45 -5.84
CA ALA A 92 2.24 0.35 -5.75
C ALA A 92 1.74 0.21 -4.29
N GLY A 93 2.63 -0.14 -3.36
CA GLY A 93 2.32 -0.39 -1.95
C GLY A 93 1.43 -1.61 -1.72
N VAL A 94 1.42 -2.55 -2.66
CA VAL A 94 0.59 -3.77 -2.65
C VAL A 94 1.46 -5.01 -2.81
N GLY A 95 1.04 -6.13 -2.24
CA GLY A 95 1.87 -7.31 -2.13
C GLY A 95 2.91 -7.22 -1.01
N GLY A 96 4.06 -7.89 -1.18
CA GLY A 96 5.09 -8.01 -0.14
C GLY A 96 4.69 -8.86 1.08
N VAL A 97 5.64 -9.09 1.97
CA VAL A 97 5.44 -9.86 3.20
C VAL A 97 5.32 -8.88 4.35
N ASP A 98 4.15 -8.82 4.98
CA ASP A 98 3.93 -7.92 6.11
C ASP A 98 4.76 -8.37 7.31
N LEU A 99 5.50 -7.43 7.91
CA LEU A 99 6.25 -7.68 9.15
C LEU A 99 5.28 -7.69 10.34
N VAL A 100 5.67 -8.40 11.39
CA VAL A 100 4.89 -8.56 12.62
C VAL A 100 5.20 -7.39 13.55
N PRO A 101 4.19 -6.60 13.96
CA PRO A 101 4.41 -5.54 14.95
C PRO A 101 4.72 -6.11 16.32
N GLU A 102 5.49 -5.37 17.10
CA GLU A 102 5.72 -5.67 18.51
C GLU A 102 4.38 -5.84 19.28
N PRO A 103 4.23 -6.92 20.06
CA PRO A 103 3.02 -7.15 20.85
C PRO A 103 2.69 -5.99 21.80
N GLY A 104 1.41 -5.60 21.86
CA GLY A 104 0.95 -4.49 22.71
C GLY A 104 1.23 -3.09 22.15
N SER A 105 1.90 -2.98 21.00
CA SER A 105 2.17 -1.69 20.38
C SER A 105 0.94 -1.06 19.71
N PRO A 106 0.96 0.24 19.36
CA PRO A 106 -0.11 0.89 18.61
C PRO A 106 -0.39 0.25 17.25
N ALA A 107 0.64 -0.26 16.57
CA ALA A 107 0.51 -0.99 15.31
C ALA A 107 -0.17 -2.36 15.51
N ALA A 108 0.21 -3.11 16.55
CA ALA A 108 -0.46 -4.37 16.89
C ALA A 108 -1.94 -4.16 17.21
N ALA A 109 -2.26 -3.15 18.02
CA ALA A 109 -3.64 -2.79 18.32
C ALA A 109 -4.43 -2.34 17.08
N TYR A 110 -3.77 -1.77 16.06
CA TYR A 110 -4.39 -1.47 14.78
C TYR A 110 -4.68 -2.74 13.97
N GLU A 111 -3.70 -3.65 13.90
CA GLU A 111 -3.87 -4.93 13.21
C GLU A 111 -5.02 -5.74 13.80
N ASP A 112 -5.14 -5.80 15.13
CA ASP A 112 -6.23 -6.49 15.81
C ASP A 112 -7.60 -5.88 15.52
N ARG A 113 -7.71 -4.54 15.48
CA ARG A 113 -8.95 -3.86 15.10
C ARG A 113 -9.37 -4.18 13.66
N VAL A 114 -8.41 -4.22 12.75
CA VAL A 114 -8.64 -4.56 11.33
C VAL A 114 -9.08 -6.02 11.22
N ARG A 115 -8.43 -6.94 11.95
CA ARG A 115 -8.77 -8.36 12.01
C ARG A 115 -10.18 -8.58 12.58
N ALA A 116 -10.55 -7.85 13.62
CA ALA A 116 -11.89 -7.94 14.22
C ALA A 116 -13.00 -7.37 13.33
N HIS A 117 -12.70 -6.42 12.43
CA HIS A 117 -13.71 -5.73 11.61
C HIS A 117 -13.31 -5.61 10.14
N PRO A 118 -13.05 -6.71 9.42
CA PRO A 118 -12.46 -6.69 8.10
C PRO A 118 -13.35 -5.99 7.06
N THR A 119 -14.68 -6.21 7.12
CA THR A 119 -15.64 -5.60 6.20
C THR A 119 -15.74 -4.09 6.38
N ARG A 120 -15.71 -3.61 7.63
CA ARG A 120 -15.76 -2.17 7.95
C ARG A 120 -14.54 -1.45 7.41
N TYR A 121 -13.35 -1.99 7.64
CA TYR A 121 -12.11 -1.37 7.17
C TYR A 121 -11.96 -1.43 5.65
N ALA A 122 -12.38 -2.54 5.01
CA ALA A 122 -12.44 -2.62 3.56
C ALA A 122 -13.40 -1.56 2.98
N LEU A 123 -14.61 -1.44 3.54
CA LEU A 123 -15.60 -0.45 3.10
C LEU A 123 -15.08 1.00 3.25
N ILE A 124 -14.51 1.36 4.41
CA ILE A 124 -13.96 2.69 4.66
C ILE A 124 -12.82 2.99 3.68
N ALA A 125 -11.93 2.02 3.44
CA ALA A 125 -10.83 2.20 2.49
C ALA A 125 -11.34 2.41 1.05
N THR A 126 -12.35 1.63 0.61
CA THR A 126 -12.97 1.79 -0.71
C THR A 126 -13.66 3.15 -0.84
N VAL A 127 -14.49 3.53 0.12
CA VAL A 127 -15.18 4.84 0.11
C VAL A 127 -14.17 5.98 0.10
N GLY A 128 -13.12 5.90 0.92
CA GLY A 128 -12.06 6.91 0.95
C GLY A 128 -11.30 7.02 -0.38
N GLY A 129 -11.03 5.89 -1.04
CA GLY A 129 -10.40 5.87 -2.36
C GLY A 129 -11.28 6.49 -3.44
N VAL A 130 -12.57 6.10 -3.50
CA VAL A 130 -13.54 6.66 -4.46
C VAL A 130 -13.73 8.15 -4.26
N ALA A 131 -13.87 8.60 -3.01
CA ALA A 131 -14.05 10.02 -2.69
C ALA A 131 -12.90 10.89 -3.22
N LYS A 132 -11.64 10.41 -3.20
CA LYS A 132 -10.48 11.16 -3.73
C LYS A 132 -10.57 11.45 -5.22
N VAL A 133 -11.27 10.62 -6.00
CA VAL A 133 -11.44 10.82 -7.45
C VAL A 133 -12.74 11.57 -7.74
N VAL A 134 -13.82 11.15 -7.10
CA VAL A 134 -15.17 11.69 -7.38
C VAL A 134 -15.33 13.10 -6.86
N LEU A 135 -14.81 13.43 -5.67
CA LEU A 135 -15.00 14.74 -5.05
C LEU A 135 -14.39 15.88 -5.90
N PRO A 136 -13.13 15.80 -6.40
CA PRO A 136 -12.60 16.82 -7.30
C PRO A 136 -13.42 17.00 -8.59
N ILE A 137 -13.92 15.91 -9.17
CA ILE A 137 -14.75 15.96 -10.38
C ILE A 137 -16.08 16.69 -10.08
N LEU A 138 -16.74 16.33 -8.97
CA LEU A 138 -17.98 16.99 -8.55
C LEU A 138 -17.75 18.48 -8.25
N LEU A 139 -16.64 18.83 -7.59
CA LEU A 139 -16.27 20.22 -7.34
C LEU A 139 -15.98 20.98 -8.64
N ALA A 140 -15.31 20.36 -9.61
CA ALA A 140 -15.06 20.97 -10.91
C ALA A 140 -16.35 21.21 -11.70
N VAL A 141 -17.27 20.23 -11.71
CA VAL A 141 -18.59 20.37 -12.33
C VAL A 141 -19.41 21.46 -11.63
N LEU A 142 -19.37 21.52 -10.30
CA LEU A 142 -20.05 22.55 -9.52
C LEU A 142 -19.47 23.94 -9.82
N ALA A 143 -18.14 24.07 -9.86
CA ALA A 143 -17.45 25.32 -10.19
C ALA A 143 -17.80 25.79 -11.62
N ALA A 144 -17.80 24.88 -12.60
CA ALA A 144 -18.20 25.18 -13.97
C ALA A 144 -19.67 25.63 -14.03
N ARG A 145 -20.57 24.96 -13.29
CA ARG A 145 -21.98 25.34 -13.23
C ARG A 145 -22.17 26.74 -12.61
N VAL A 146 -21.47 27.03 -11.51
CA VAL A 146 -21.50 28.34 -10.86
C VAL A 146 -20.93 29.41 -11.79
N ALA A 147 -19.82 29.13 -12.48
CA ALA A 147 -19.24 30.04 -13.45
C ALA A 147 -20.17 30.30 -14.64
N VAL A 148 -20.90 29.32 -15.16
CA VAL A 148 -21.85 29.59 -16.26
C VAL A 148 -23.10 30.34 -15.77
N SER A 149 -23.45 30.23 -14.48
CA SER A 149 -24.68 30.82 -13.92
C SER A 149 -24.50 32.24 -13.37
N ILE A 150 -23.27 32.69 -13.14
CA ILE A 150 -22.96 34.05 -12.68
C ILE A 150 -22.78 34.94 -13.92
N PRO A 151 -23.50 36.08 -14.02
CA PRO A 151 -23.19 37.10 -15.01
C PRO A 151 -21.86 37.76 -14.61
N TRP A 152 -20.75 37.24 -15.14
CA TRP A 152 -19.44 37.83 -14.94
C TRP A 152 -19.42 39.21 -15.59
N PRO A 153 -18.82 40.23 -14.95
CA PRO A 153 -18.55 41.49 -15.62
C PRO A 153 -17.66 41.24 -16.84
N ASP A 154 -17.92 41.95 -17.94
CA ASP A 154 -17.06 41.98 -19.12
C ASP A 154 -15.71 42.60 -18.76
N TRP A 155 -14.84 41.80 -18.17
CA TRP A 155 -13.45 42.17 -17.96
C TRP A 155 -12.75 42.08 -19.31
N ASN A 156 -12.39 43.24 -19.84
CA ASN A 156 -11.50 43.37 -21.00
C ASN A 156 -10.09 42.96 -20.56
N LEU A 157 -9.90 41.64 -20.38
CA LEU A 157 -8.62 41.06 -20.00
C LEU A 157 -7.67 41.31 -21.18
N PRO A 158 -6.47 41.88 -20.93
CA PRO A 158 -5.47 41.98 -21.98
C PRO A 158 -5.24 40.58 -22.55
N SER A 159 -5.25 40.46 -23.87
CA SER A 159 -5.00 39.20 -24.58
C SER A 159 -3.65 38.65 -24.13
N VAL A 160 -3.68 37.70 -23.20
CA VAL A 160 -2.50 36.98 -22.76
C VAL A 160 -2.12 36.08 -23.95
N PRO A 161 -0.90 36.16 -24.49
CA PRO A 161 -0.46 35.21 -25.50
C PRO A 161 -0.59 33.82 -24.89
N THR A 162 -1.44 32.98 -25.47
CA THR A 162 -1.53 31.57 -25.11
C THR A 162 -0.13 30.98 -25.27
N PRO A 163 0.51 30.49 -24.19
CA PRO A 163 1.79 29.81 -24.35
C PRO A 163 1.56 28.60 -25.25
N ASP A 164 2.38 28.46 -26.28
CA ASP A 164 2.45 27.22 -27.05
C ASP A 164 2.77 26.10 -26.05
N LEU A 165 1.74 25.28 -25.77
CA LEU A 165 1.91 24.11 -24.93
C LEU A 165 2.90 23.20 -25.65
N PRO A 166 4.01 22.80 -25.00
CA PRO A 166 4.94 21.88 -25.63
C PRO A 166 4.18 20.59 -25.96
N SER A 167 4.31 20.13 -27.21
CA SER A 167 3.81 18.83 -27.65
C SER A 167 4.37 17.77 -26.73
N ILE A 168 3.54 17.30 -25.79
CA ILE A 168 3.92 16.20 -24.89
C ILE A 168 4.02 14.96 -25.78
N PRO A 169 5.19 14.31 -25.89
CA PRO A 169 5.29 13.05 -26.61
C PRO A 169 4.32 12.07 -25.95
N THR A 170 3.33 11.63 -26.71
CA THR A 170 2.43 10.57 -26.29
C THR A 170 3.29 9.31 -26.19
N PRO A 171 3.36 8.63 -25.03
CA PRO A 171 4.11 7.40 -24.93
C PRO A 171 3.47 6.36 -25.85
N ASP A 172 4.27 5.73 -26.70
CA ASP A 172 3.86 4.56 -27.47
C ASP A 172 3.50 3.45 -26.48
N LEU A 173 2.19 3.20 -26.35
CA LEU A 173 1.68 2.13 -25.53
C LEU A 173 1.98 0.80 -26.24
N PRO A 174 2.43 -0.24 -25.50
CA PRO A 174 2.61 -1.55 -26.10
C PRO A 174 1.28 -2.06 -26.66
N SER A 175 1.30 -2.51 -27.92
CA SER A 175 0.17 -3.16 -28.57
C SER A 175 -0.09 -4.51 -27.91
N ILE A 176 -1.07 -4.56 -27.02
CA ILE A 176 -1.50 -5.78 -26.33
C ILE A 176 -2.55 -6.48 -27.20
N PRO A 177 -2.39 -7.77 -27.54
CA PRO A 177 -3.40 -8.53 -28.26
C PRO A 177 -4.62 -8.74 -27.35
N TRP A 178 -5.73 -8.11 -27.71
CA TRP A 178 -7.00 -8.30 -27.03
C TRP A 178 -7.59 -9.66 -27.41
N PRO A 179 -8.13 -10.43 -26.45
CA PRO A 179 -8.86 -11.65 -26.79
C PRO A 179 -10.15 -11.29 -27.53
N ASP A 180 -10.45 -12.01 -28.62
CA ASP A 180 -11.72 -11.90 -29.33
C ASP A 180 -12.85 -12.28 -28.37
N LEU A 181 -13.67 -11.28 -28.01
CA LEU A 181 -14.84 -11.50 -27.19
C LEU A 181 -15.94 -12.15 -28.05
N PRO A 182 -16.68 -13.14 -27.53
CA PRO A 182 -17.80 -13.74 -28.25
C PRO A 182 -18.88 -12.69 -28.56
N ASP A 183 -19.49 -12.80 -29.74
CA ASP A 183 -20.62 -11.97 -30.20
C ASP A 183 -21.84 -12.19 -29.29
N VAL A 184 -21.85 -11.51 -28.15
CA VAL A 184 -22.95 -11.51 -27.18
C VAL A 184 -23.45 -10.07 -27.10
N SER A 185 -24.72 -9.85 -27.45
CA SER A 185 -25.38 -8.55 -27.31
C SER A 185 -25.36 -8.15 -25.84
N VAL A 186 -24.45 -7.24 -25.48
CA VAL A 186 -24.35 -6.71 -24.13
C VAL A 186 -25.34 -5.54 -23.96
N PRO A 187 -25.95 -5.35 -22.78
CA PRO A 187 -26.85 -4.23 -22.55
C PRO A 187 -26.19 -2.88 -22.90
N GLY A 188 -26.93 -1.91 -23.44
CA GLY A 188 -26.35 -0.64 -23.92
C GLY A 188 -25.55 0.17 -22.90
N TRP A 189 -25.80 -0.01 -21.59
CA TRP A 189 -24.95 0.58 -20.54
C TRP A 189 -23.55 -0.07 -20.46
N VAL A 190 -23.43 -1.33 -20.87
CA VAL A 190 -22.17 -2.07 -21.00
C VAL A 190 -21.43 -1.63 -22.25
N GLU A 191 -22.11 -1.44 -23.39
CA GLU A 191 -21.49 -0.88 -24.62
C GLU A 191 -20.94 0.53 -24.38
N TRP A 192 -21.71 1.38 -23.71
CA TRP A 192 -21.26 2.71 -23.30
C TRP A 192 -20.05 2.64 -22.36
N LEU A 193 -20.02 1.66 -21.44
CA LEU A 193 -18.89 1.46 -20.54
C LEU A 193 -17.65 0.90 -21.27
N LEU A 194 -17.84 0.03 -22.26
CA LEU A 194 -16.81 -0.53 -23.14
C LEU A 194 -16.16 0.57 -23.99
N ASP A 195 -16.95 1.49 -24.53
CA ASP A 195 -16.45 2.67 -25.26
C ASP A 195 -15.64 3.63 -24.36
N LYS A 196 -15.83 3.55 -23.03
CA LYS A 196 -15.06 4.29 -22.02
C LYS A 196 -14.07 3.42 -21.24
N VAL A 197 -13.80 2.18 -21.68
CA VAL A 197 -12.92 1.23 -20.96
C VAL A 197 -11.56 1.82 -20.68
N LYS A 198 -10.99 2.65 -21.56
CA LYS A 198 -9.69 3.31 -21.31
C LYS A 198 -9.67 4.18 -20.05
N TYR A 199 -10.83 4.69 -19.62
CA TYR A 199 -10.97 5.50 -18.41
C TYR A 199 -11.36 4.68 -17.19
N VAL A 200 -12.07 3.56 -17.38
CA VAL A 200 -12.60 2.72 -16.30
C VAL A 200 -11.63 1.61 -15.92
N TRP A 201 -10.74 1.21 -16.85
CA TRP A 201 -9.72 0.19 -16.65
C TRP A 201 -8.86 0.40 -15.40
N PRO A 202 -8.34 1.60 -15.09
CA PRO A 202 -7.56 1.80 -13.85
C PRO A 202 -8.36 1.49 -12.58
N ILE A 203 -9.67 1.78 -12.58
CA ILE A 203 -10.56 1.51 -11.45
C ILE A 203 -10.78 0.00 -11.31
N VAL A 204 -11.05 -0.70 -12.42
CA VAL A 204 -11.21 -2.15 -12.44
C VAL A 204 -9.93 -2.84 -11.98
N LEU A 205 -8.77 -2.41 -12.49
CA LEU A 205 -7.46 -2.90 -12.08
C LEU A 205 -7.24 -2.71 -10.58
N ALA A 206 -7.57 -1.53 -10.02
CA ALA A 206 -7.49 -1.28 -8.59
C ALA A 206 -8.38 -2.22 -7.77
N VAL A 207 -9.61 -2.50 -8.23
CA VAL A 207 -10.54 -3.43 -7.55
C VAL A 207 -10.01 -4.87 -7.59
N VAL A 208 -9.46 -5.31 -8.72
CA VAL A 208 -8.87 -6.65 -8.86
C VAL A 208 -7.64 -6.80 -7.95
N ILE A 209 -6.74 -5.82 -7.96
CA ILE A 209 -5.57 -5.78 -7.08
C ILE A 209 -6.01 -5.83 -5.61
N ALA A 210 -6.98 -5.00 -5.21
CA ALA A 210 -7.49 -4.98 -3.84
C ALA A 210 -8.10 -6.33 -3.42
N ARG A 211 -8.83 -7.02 -4.31
CA ARG A 211 -9.35 -8.37 -4.03
C ARG A 211 -8.24 -9.40 -3.88
N GLY A 212 -7.24 -9.37 -4.76
CA GLY A 212 -6.07 -10.24 -4.68
C GLY A 212 -5.32 -10.05 -3.36
N GLU A 213 -5.14 -8.80 -2.94
CA GLU A 213 -4.50 -8.43 -1.68
C GLU A 213 -5.27 -8.97 -0.46
N ILE A 214 -6.61 -8.86 -0.44
CA ILE A 214 -7.43 -9.43 0.66
C ILE A 214 -7.26 -10.94 0.75
N ARG A 215 -7.28 -11.65 -0.38
CA ARG A 215 -7.11 -13.11 -0.41
C ARG A 215 -5.71 -13.52 0.03
N ARG A 216 -4.68 -12.77 -0.39
CA ARG A 216 -3.29 -12.97 0.02
C ARG A 216 -3.14 -12.85 1.54
N ARG A 217 -3.72 -11.81 2.15
CA ARG A 217 -3.62 -11.60 3.60
C ARG A 217 -4.22 -12.74 4.39
N ARG A 218 -5.41 -13.20 4.00
CA ARG A 218 -6.03 -14.38 4.61
C ARG A 218 -5.11 -15.60 4.57
N LYS A 219 -4.52 -15.88 3.40
CA LYS A 219 -3.57 -17.00 3.25
C LYS A 219 -2.31 -16.81 4.09
N GLN A 220 -1.78 -15.59 4.21
CA GLN A 220 -0.62 -15.32 5.07
C GLN A 220 -0.97 -15.47 6.55
N ASP A 221 -2.16 -15.04 6.97
CA ASP A 221 -2.63 -15.19 8.35
C ASP A 221 -2.82 -16.67 8.71
N GLU A 222 -3.44 -17.46 7.82
CA GLU A 222 -3.58 -18.92 7.97
C GLU A 222 -2.21 -19.62 8.11
N LEU A 223 -1.24 -19.25 7.27
CA LEU A 223 0.13 -19.78 7.35
C LEU A 223 0.84 -19.38 8.65
N ARG A 224 0.57 -18.17 9.18
CA ARG A 224 1.12 -17.72 10.47
C ARG A 224 0.52 -18.51 11.63
N GLU A 225 -0.78 -18.77 11.60
CA GLU A 225 -1.47 -19.58 12.62
C GLU A 225 -0.95 -21.02 12.63
N GLN A 226 -0.76 -21.63 11.45
CA GLN A 226 -0.15 -22.96 11.32
C GLN A 226 1.26 -23.02 11.92
N ARG A 227 2.15 -22.06 11.56
CA ARG A 227 3.51 -22.01 12.12
C ARG A 227 3.53 -21.80 13.64
N ARG A 228 2.61 -20.98 14.19
CA ARG A 228 2.48 -20.81 15.65
C ARG A 228 2.02 -22.10 16.34
N GLY A 229 1.10 -22.83 15.72
CA GLY A 229 0.64 -24.14 16.19
C GLY A 229 1.76 -25.18 16.19
N GLU A 230 2.53 -25.27 15.10
CA GLU A 230 3.67 -26.18 14.98
C GLU A 230 4.79 -25.87 15.98
N ALA A 231 5.09 -24.59 16.22
CA ALA A 231 6.09 -24.16 17.19
C ALA A 231 5.66 -24.47 18.65
N SER A 232 4.39 -24.27 18.98
CA SER A 232 3.86 -24.66 20.30
C SER A 232 3.87 -26.17 20.50
N GLY A 233 3.48 -26.94 19.46
CA GLY A 233 3.51 -28.40 19.48
C GLY A 233 4.92 -28.97 19.69
N ARG A 234 5.92 -28.43 18.99
CA ARG A 234 7.33 -28.83 19.16
C ARG A 234 7.90 -28.47 20.53
N ALA A 235 7.50 -27.33 21.11
CA ALA A 235 7.90 -26.93 22.46
C ALA A 235 7.29 -27.86 23.53
N SER A 236 6.02 -28.26 23.37
CA SER A 236 5.36 -29.21 24.28
C SER A 236 5.99 -30.61 24.22
N ASP A 237 6.29 -31.12 23.02
CA ASP A 237 6.95 -32.43 22.83
C ASP A 237 8.35 -32.48 23.47
N SER A 238 9.10 -31.38 23.39
CA SER A 238 10.43 -31.27 24.00
C SER A 238 10.41 -31.18 25.53
N THR A 239 9.30 -30.68 26.10
CA THR A 239 9.13 -30.57 27.55
C THR A 239 8.72 -31.93 28.14
N ASP A 240 7.84 -32.66 27.46
CA ASP A 240 7.38 -34.01 27.85
C ASP A 240 8.52 -35.05 27.79
N SER A 241 9.39 -34.94 26.76
CA SER A 241 10.57 -35.80 26.61
C SER A 241 11.66 -35.59 27.68
N THR A 242 11.59 -34.49 28.44
CA THR A 242 12.58 -34.15 29.48
C THR A 242 12.15 -34.64 30.87
N GLU A 243 10.86 -34.95 31.08
CA GLU A 243 10.34 -35.46 32.36
C GLU A 243 10.35 -37.00 32.48
N GLU A 244 10.62 -37.74 31.39
CA GLU A 244 10.55 -39.20 31.36
C GLU A 244 11.90 -39.95 31.48
N GLN A 245 12.87 -39.42 32.25
CA GLN A 245 14.06 -40.17 32.67
C GLN A 245 14.24 -40.17 34.21
N PRO A 246 13.80 -41.24 34.91
CA PRO A 246 14.21 -41.51 36.29
C PRO A 246 15.64 -42.08 36.39
#